data_AF-A0AAP8ITR7-F1
#
_entry.id   AF-A0AAP8ITR7-F1
#
_cell.length_a   1.000
_cell.length_b   1.000
_cell.length_c   1.000
_cell.angle_alpha   90.00
_cell.angle_beta   90.00
_cell.angle_gamma   90.00
#
_symmetry.space_group_name_H-M   'P 1'
#
loop_
_entity.id
_entity.type
_entity.pdbx_description
1 polymer ?
#
loop_
_entity_poly.entity_id
_entity_poly.type
_entity_poly.pdbx_seq_one_letter_code
_entity_poly.pdbx_strand_id
1 'polypeptide(L)'
;MQSYTLKEQREYVKLINSLPSLNKQLSMLAYCEVKRSQSGYHAHINRSVTPVNLNALDKLDELESLEREILSQLGSNNLAVAQTSPIITVIKALKDNAKEIVLLASASISYEQLKNIRDKVLADTNPKVLKTFGLCPNCRRPLRYESTNECVTCQSCRSVTNSNEVLRNTRKELSKLTYVGSSKQASEFIREKTGIDIKPTTLRKLSSTGRIHISKSVNGIKWPIGEIVKKKLF
;
A
#
# COMPACT_ATOMS: atom_id res chain seq x y z
N MET A 1 1.33 17.67 32.63
CA MET A 1 1.79 17.99 31.26
C MET A 1 3.15 17.33 31.10
N GLN A 2 3.26 16.30 30.26
CA GLN A 2 4.55 15.62 30.00
C GLN A 2 5.49 16.59 29.29
N SER A 3 6.68 16.75 29.83
CA SER A 3 7.71 17.69 29.36
C SER A 3 8.24 17.24 27.99
N TYR A 4 7.91 17.99 26.95
CA TYR A 4 8.43 17.82 25.60
C TYR A 4 9.96 17.94 25.59
N THR A 5 10.65 16.82 25.37
CA THR A 5 12.08 16.67 25.61
C THR A 5 12.93 17.28 24.49
N LEU A 6 14.19 17.63 24.78
CA LEU A 6 15.17 18.07 23.76
C LEU A 6 15.38 17.01 22.66
N LYS A 7 15.17 15.73 22.97
CA LYS A 7 15.23 14.64 22.00
C LYS A 7 14.05 14.71 21.03
N GLU A 8 12.84 14.86 21.54
CA GLU A 8 11.62 14.99 20.75
C GLU A 8 11.63 16.26 19.91
N GLN A 9 12.16 17.38 20.42
CA GLN A 9 12.42 18.59 19.62
C GLN A 9 13.27 18.32 18.39
N ARG A 10 14.38 17.59 18.55
CA ARG A 10 15.26 17.22 17.44
C ARG A 10 14.58 16.26 16.46
N GLU A 11 13.77 15.33 16.95
CA GLU A 11 13.00 14.41 16.12
C GLU A 11 11.90 15.15 15.34
N TYR A 12 11.23 16.12 15.97
CA TYR A 12 10.22 16.93 15.32
C TYR A 12 10.82 17.82 14.24
N VAL A 13 11.97 18.47 14.49
CA VAL A 13 12.70 19.20 13.42
C VAL A 13 13.05 18.28 12.25
N LYS A 14 13.50 17.04 12.51
CA LYS A 14 13.77 16.06 11.44
C LYS A 14 12.51 15.70 10.66
N LEU A 15 11.38 15.56 11.36
CA LEU A 15 10.09 15.26 10.77
C LEU A 15 9.58 16.42 9.88
N ILE A 16 9.68 17.67 10.35
CA ILE A 16 9.35 18.86 9.55
C ILE A 16 10.22 18.90 8.28
N ASN A 17 11.52 18.61 8.42
CA ASN A 17 12.44 18.58 7.28
C ASN A 17 12.14 17.45 6.28
N SER A 18 11.43 16.39 6.67
CA SER A 18 11.07 15.28 5.79
C SER A 18 9.72 15.47 5.09
N LEU A 19 8.90 16.46 5.49
CA LEU A 19 7.60 16.77 4.90
C LEU A 19 7.61 16.94 3.37
N PRO A 20 8.61 17.61 2.73
CA PRO A 20 8.65 17.68 1.27
C PRO A 20 8.73 16.29 0.61
N SER A 21 9.50 15.37 1.21
CA SER A 21 9.61 14.00 0.71
C SER A 21 8.34 13.22 0.98
N LEU A 22 7.73 13.40 2.16
CA LEU A 22 6.51 12.68 2.56
C LEU A 22 5.34 13.07 1.67
N ASN A 23 5.10 14.37 1.48
CA ASN A 23 4.08 14.89 0.55
C ASN A 23 4.32 14.37 -0.85
N LYS A 24 5.56 14.45 -1.35
CA LYS A 24 5.88 13.93 -2.69
C LYS A 24 5.57 12.43 -2.83
N GLN A 25 5.95 11.62 -1.85
CA GLN A 25 5.66 10.17 -1.86
C GLN A 25 4.15 9.91 -1.84
N LEU A 26 3.40 10.68 -1.03
CA LEU A 26 1.97 10.51 -0.86
C LEU A 26 1.18 11.03 -2.08
N SER A 27 1.57 12.15 -2.68
CA SER A 27 1.04 12.61 -3.97
C SER A 27 1.35 11.60 -5.07
N MET A 28 2.57 11.04 -5.11
CA MET A 28 2.91 9.98 -6.08
C MET A 28 2.06 8.72 -5.88
N LEU A 29 1.69 8.37 -4.63
CA LEU A 29 0.75 7.28 -4.38
C LEU A 29 -0.69 7.63 -4.76
N ALA A 30 -1.15 8.81 -4.37
CA ALA A 30 -2.50 9.31 -4.60
C ALA A 30 -2.83 9.38 -6.08
N TYR A 31 -1.90 9.92 -6.87
CA TYR A 31 -2.03 10.07 -8.32
C TYR A 31 -1.39 8.91 -9.10
N CYS A 32 -0.94 7.86 -8.40
CA CYS A 32 -0.28 6.68 -8.97
C CYS A 32 0.93 7.00 -9.89
N GLU A 33 1.63 8.11 -9.65
CA GLU A 33 2.88 8.47 -10.30
C GLU A 33 4.06 7.67 -9.74
N VAL A 34 4.00 6.34 -9.76
CA VAL A 34 5.16 5.53 -9.36
C VAL A 34 6.19 5.58 -10.49
N LYS A 35 7.25 6.38 -10.32
CA LYS A 35 8.47 6.26 -11.13
C LYS A 35 9.01 4.84 -10.97
N ARG A 36 8.78 3.99 -11.98
CA ARG A 36 9.54 2.75 -12.15
C ARG A 36 11.00 3.14 -12.28
N SER A 37 11.82 2.80 -11.29
CA SER A 37 13.26 2.71 -11.45
C SER A 37 13.57 1.52 -12.38
N GLN A 38 13.41 1.74 -13.68
CA GLN A 38 14.07 0.94 -14.70
C GLN A 38 14.67 1.88 -15.73
N SER A 39 15.99 1.98 -15.66
CA SER A 39 16.83 2.40 -16.78
C SER A 39 16.51 1.51 -17.97
N GLY A 40 15.87 2.09 -18.99
CA GLY A 40 15.65 1.42 -20.26
C GLY A 40 14.24 1.57 -20.80
N TYR A 41 14.18 2.29 -21.92
CA TYR A 41 13.23 2.11 -23.01
C TYR A 41 11.85 2.79 -22.94
N HIS A 42 11.80 3.87 -23.74
CA HIS A 42 10.78 4.29 -24.71
C HIS A 42 9.30 4.31 -24.28
N ALA A 43 8.80 5.55 -24.30
CA ALA A 43 7.41 5.93 -24.24
C ALA A 43 6.59 5.26 -25.36
N HIS A 44 5.45 4.67 -24.98
CA HIS A 44 4.28 4.59 -25.85
C HIS A 44 3.03 4.99 -25.07
N ILE A 45 2.31 5.91 -25.71
CA ILE A 45 1.14 6.65 -25.26
C ILE A 45 -0.09 5.74 -25.40
N ASN A 46 -0.72 5.43 -24.28
CA ASN A 46 -2.15 5.10 -24.17
C ASN A 46 -2.54 5.42 -22.72
N ARG A 47 -2.97 6.67 -22.47
CA ARG A 47 -3.34 7.15 -21.13
C ARG A 47 -4.68 6.54 -20.72
N SER A 48 -4.63 5.30 -20.22
CA SER A 48 -5.65 4.83 -19.27
C SER A 48 -5.68 5.78 -18.08
N VAL A 49 -6.85 6.29 -17.70
CA VAL A 49 -7.04 7.08 -16.48
C VAL A 49 -6.48 6.26 -15.31
N THR A 50 -5.35 6.69 -14.76
CA THR A 50 -4.74 6.00 -13.63
C THR A 50 -5.70 6.08 -12.45
N PRO A 51 -6.11 4.95 -11.83
CA PRO A 51 -7.03 5.01 -10.71
C PRO A 51 -6.39 5.81 -9.57
N VAL A 52 -7.09 6.84 -9.12
CA VAL A 52 -6.67 7.67 -8.00
C VAL A 52 -6.81 6.85 -6.70
N ASN A 53 -5.76 6.81 -5.89
CA ASN A 53 -5.80 6.13 -4.60
C ASN A 53 -6.46 7.06 -3.57
N LEU A 54 -7.78 6.93 -3.41
CA LEU A 54 -8.58 7.77 -2.51
C LEU A 54 -8.06 7.76 -1.07
N ASN A 55 -7.59 6.62 -0.56
CA ASN A 55 -7.02 6.55 0.79
C ASN A 55 -5.69 7.32 0.91
N ALA A 56 -4.88 7.36 -0.15
CA ALA A 56 -3.68 8.18 -0.19
C ALA A 56 -4.00 9.67 -0.40
N LEU A 57 -5.11 10.00 -1.08
CA LEU A 57 -5.64 11.37 -1.13
C LEU A 57 -6.15 11.82 0.23
N ASP A 58 -6.95 11.02 0.93
CA ASP A 58 -7.46 11.36 2.27
C ASP A 58 -6.32 11.64 3.24
N LYS A 59 -5.24 10.83 3.16
CA LYS A 59 -4.02 11.04 3.95
C LYS A 59 -3.25 12.28 3.51
N LEU A 60 -3.29 12.63 2.22
CA LEU A 60 -2.67 13.85 1.69
C LEU A 60 -3.43 15.06 2.25
N ASP A 61 -4.76 15.05 2.19
CA ASP A 61 -5.61 16.11 2.74
C ASP A 61 -5.45 16.24 4.28
N GLU A 62 -5.35 15.11 5.00
CA GLU A 62 -5.05 15.07 6.45
C GLU A 62 -3.68 15.72 6.74
N LEU A 63 -2.66 15.39 5.93
CA LEU A 63 -1.31 15.96 6.07
C LEU A 63 -1.29 17.46 5.74
N GLU A 64 -1.90 17.87 4.63
CA GLU A 64 -1.96 19.27 4.22
C GLU A 64 -2.70 20.13 5.25
N SER A 65 -3.79 19.62 5.80
CA SER A 65 -4.56 20.31 6.85
C SER A 65 -3.70 20.52 8.09
N LEU A 66 -2.99 19.48 8.53
CA LEU A 66 -2.11 19.56 9.70
C LEU A 66 -0.91 20.50 9.46
N GLU A 67 -0.34 20.50 8.27
CA GLU A 67 0.74 21.41 7.88
C GLU A 67 0.30 22.88 7.94
N ARG A 68 -0.90 23.18 7.44
CA ARG A 68 -1.49 24.52 7.52
C ARG A 68 -1.83 24.91 8.96
N GLU A 69 -2.39 23.99 9.74
CA GLU A 69 -2.68 24.20 11.16
C GLU A 69 -1.41 24.55 11.93
N ILE A 70 -0.34 23.78 11.77
CA ILE A 70 0.95 24.03 12.45
C ILE A 70 1.51 25.39 12.05
N LEU A 71 1.50 25.72 10.76
CA LEU A 71 2.03 27.01 10.29
C LEU A 71 1.21 28.19 10.85
N SER A 72 -0.11 28.03 10.96
CA SER A 72 -1.01 29.08 11.45
C SER A 72 -0.75 29.49 12.90
N GLN A 73 -0.14 28.61 13.69
CA GLN A 73 0.18 28.84 15.11
C GLN A 73 1.35 29.83 15.30
N LEU A 74 2.11 30.16 14.25
CA LEU A 74 3.24 31.09 14.30
C LEU A 74 2.84 32.58 14.15
N GLY A 75 1.55 32.90 14.02
CA GLY A 75 1.03 34.27 13.98
C GLY A 75 0.51 34.72 12.60
N SER A 76 0.05 35.96 12.51
CA SER A 76 -0.83 36.45 11.41
C SER A 76 -0.24 36.32 10.00
N ASN A 77 1.07 36.56 9.84
CA ASN A 77 1.73 36.43 8.52
C ASN A 77 1.75 34.96 8.06
N ASN A 78 2.07 34.04 8.97
CA ASN A 78 2.11 32.61 8.67
C ASN A 78 0.71 32.01 8.53
N LEU A 79 -0.28 32.55 9.25
CA LEU A 79 -1.70 32.24 9.03
C LEU A 79 -2.14 32.59 7.60
N ALA A 80 -1.79 33.77 7.11
CA ALA A 80 -2.13 34.18 5.74
C ALA A 80 -1.50 33.24 4.70
N VAL A 81 -0.24 32.84 4.90
CA VAL A 81 0.44 31.84 4.06
C VAL A 81 -0.28 30.49 4.15
N ALA A 82 -0.60 30.03 5.36
CA ALA A 82 -1.28 28.77 5.60
C ALA A 82 -2.67 28.70 4.96
N GLN A 83 -3.38 29.81 4.78
CA GLN A 83 -4.73 29.80 4.21
C GLN A 83 -4.77 29.98 2.69
N THR A 84 -3.88 30.80 2.14
CA THR A 84 -4.00 31.26 0.75
C THR A 84 -2.94 30.68 -0.19
N SER A 85 -1.84 30.15 0.34
CA SER A 85 -0.73 29.67 -0.48
C SER A 85 -0.90 28.22 -0.92
N PRO A 86 -0.32 27.83 -2.07
CA PRO A 86 -0.22 26.43 -2.45
C PRO A 86 0.62 25.66 -1.42
N ILE A 87 0.34 24.36 -1.27
CA ILE A 87 0.95 23.54 -0.22
C ILE A 87 2.49 23.54 -0.24
N ILE A 88 3.11 23.61 -1.41
CA ILE A 88 4.57 23.69 -1.55
C ILE A 88 5.19 24.89 -0.83
N THR A 89 4.47 26.02 -0.81
CA THR A 89 4.89 27.24 -0.11
C THR A 89 4.70 27.08 1.40
N VAL A 90 3.62 26.43 1.83
CA VAL A 90 3.36 26.10 3.24
C VAL A 90 4.47 25.19 3.79
N ILE A 91 4.80 24.12 3.08
CA ILE A 91 5.88 23.18 3.46
C ILE A 91 7.23 23.90 3.57
N LYS A 92 7.53 24.82 2.64
CA LYS A 92 8.75 25.63 2.70
C LYS A 92 8.77 26.51 3.95
N ALA A 93 7.67 27.21 4.23
CA ALA A 93 7.55 28.07 5.41
C ALA A 93 7.66 27.26 6.72
N LEU A 94 7.07 26.07 6.79
CA LEU A 94 7.24 25.16 7.93
C LEU A 94 8.72 24.80 8.15
N LYS A 95 9.45 24.50 7.07
CA LYS A 95 10.87 24.18 7.13
C LYS A 95 11.70 25.37 7.62
N ASP A 96 11.45 26.55 7.07
CA ASP A 96 12.18 27.77 7.40
C ASP A 96 11.96 28.16 8.88
N ASN A 97 10.77 27.90 9.43
CA ASN A 97 10.40 28.18 10.81
C ASN A 97 10.50 26.98 11.77
N ALA A 98 11.13 25.87 11.36
CA ALA A 98 11.12 24.61 12.12
C ALA A 98 11.62 24.75 13.57
N LYS A 99 12.59 25.64 13.82
CA LYS A 99 13.13 25.89 15.17
C LYS A 99 12.13 26.58 16.09
N GLU A 100 11.26 27.43 15.55
CA GLU A 100 10.24 28.15 16.32
C GLU A 100 9.03 27.26 16.57
N ILE A 101 8.65 26.46 15.57
CA ILE A 101 7.53 25.50 15.67
C ILE A 101 7.73 24.53 16.84
N VAL A 102 8.95 24.00 17.01
CA VAL A 102 9.22 23.06 18.10
C VAL A 102 9.23 23.70 19.48
N LEU A 103 9.12 25.02 19.59
CA LEU A 103 9.04 25.74 20.86
C LEU A 103 7.61 26.16 21.20
N LEU A 104 6.64 25.92 20.30
CA LEU A 104 5.23 26.21 20.54
C LEU A 104 4.67 25.35 21.69
N ALA A 105 3.70 25.89 22.42
CA ALA A 105 3.02 25.16 23.50
C ALA A 105 2.29 23.90 23.01
N SER A 106 1.85 23.91 21.75
CA SER A 106 1.20 22.80 21.03
C SER A 106 2.17 21.78 20.42
N ALA A 107 3.49 22.02 20.50
CA ALA A 107 4.48 21.26 19.72
C ALA A 107 4.43 19.74 19.97
N SER A 108 4.14 19.30 21.20
CA SER A 108 4.00 17.88 21.53
C SER A 108 2.81 17.22 20.82
N ILE A 109 1.68 17.92 20.70
CA ILE A 109 0.48 17.44 20.02
C ILE A 109 0.75 17.37 18.52
N SER A 110 1.24 18.45 17.94
CA SER A 110 1.58 18.53 16.51
C SER A 110 2.62 17.50 16.10
N TYR A 111 3.61 17.23 16.96
CA TYR A 111 4.61 16.20 16.74
C TYR A 111 3.99 14.80 16.65
N GLU A 112 3.16 14.41 17.61
CA GLU A 112 2.53 13.08 17.62
C GLU A 112 1.54 12.90 16.46
N GLN A 113 0.79 13.95 16.09
CA GLN A 113 -0.09 13.91 14.92
C GLN A 113 0.70 13.69 13.62
N LEU A 114 1.76 14.47 13.39
CA LEU A 114 2.59 14.32 12.19
C LEU A 114 3.31 12.97 12.15
N LYS A 115 3.76 12.47 13.30
CA LYS A 115 4.41 11.17 13.43
C LYS A 115 3.45 10.03 13.07
N ASN A 116 2.21 10.11 13.54
CA ASN A 116 1.16 9.15 13.21
C ASN A 116 0.85 9.14 11.70
N ILE A 117 0.67 10.31 11.09
CA ILE A 117 0.46 10.42 9.63
C ILE A 117 1.65 9.83 8.86
N ARG A 118 2.89 10.17 9.24
CA ARG A 118 4.10 9.57 8.64
C ARG A 118 4.06 8.05 8.69
N ASP A 119 3.73 7.45 9.83
CA ASP A 119 3.69 5.99 9.97
C ASP A 119 2.59 5.35 9.12
N LYS A 120 1.40 5.98 9.05
CA LYS A 120 0.32 5.58 8.13
C LYS A 120 0.76 5.66 6.66
N VAL A 121 1.56 6.66 6.28
CA VAL A 121 2.07 6.84 4.91
C VAL A 121 3.16 5.83 4.57
N LEU A 122 4.07 5.55 5.50
CA LEU A 122 5.13 4.53 5.32
C LEU A 122 4.55 3.11 5.18
N ALA A 123 3.45 2.82 5.89
CA ALA A 123 2.72 1.56 5.73
C ALA A 123 2.12 1.37 4.32
N ASP A 124 1.69 2.47 3.69
CA ASP A 124 1.02 2.46 2.39
C ASP A 124 1.98 2.57 1.19
N THR A 125 3.05 3.37 1.32
CA THR A 125 4.08 3.60 0.28
C THR A 125 5.00 2.41 0.09
N ASN A 126 5.09 1.55 1.10
CA ASN A 126 5.79 0.29 1.04
C ASN A 126 4.78 -0.86 1.21
N PRO A 127 3.85 -1.05 0.25
CA PRO A 127 2.81 -2.05 0.40
C PRO A 127 3.50 -3.41 0.43
N LYS A 128 3.44 -4.09 1.57
CA LYS A 128 3.79 -5.51 1.66
C LYS A 128 2.73 -6.37 0.94
N VAL A 129 2.35 -6.03 -0.29
CA VAL A 129 1.34 -6.72 -1.13
C VAL A 129 -0.05 -6.70 -0.49
N LEU A 130 -1.07 -6.18 -1.17
CA LEU A 130 -2.46 -6.41 -0.76
C LEU A 130 -2.76 -7.91 -0.94
N LYS A 131 -2.72 -8.65 0.16
CA LYS A 131 -2.86 -10.11 0.17
C LYS A 131 -4.33 -10.48 0.08
N THR A 132 -4.67 -11.31 -0.90
CA THR A 132 -5.92 -12.07 -0.88
C THR A 132 -5.94 -12.92 0.39
N PHE A 133 -6.95 -12.73 1.24
CA PHE A 133 -7.07 -13.46 2.51
C PHE A 133 -7.56 -14.90 2.26
N GLY A 134 -8.50 -15.08 1.34
CA GLY A 134 -9.01 -16.39 0.96
C GLY A 134 -10.20 -16.29 -0.01
N LEU A 135 -10.91 -17.39 -0.22
CA LEU A 135 -12.17 -17.41 -0.97
C LEU A 135 -13.34 -17.54 0.02
N CYS A 136 -14.43 -16.82 -0.24
CA CYS A 136 -15.66 -16.97 0.54
C CYS A 136 -16.21 -18.40 0.39
N PRO A 137 -16.56 -19.11 1.48
CA PRO A 137 -17.09 -20.47 1.38
C PRO A 137 -18.46 -20.51 0.69
N ASN A 138 -19.25 -19.44 0.81
CA ASN A 138 -20.60 -19.37 0.26
C ASN A 138 -20.61 -19.01 -1.23
N CYS A 139 -19.99 -17.89 -1.61
CA CYS A 139 -20.03 -17.39 -2.99
C CYS A 139 -18.73 -17.57 -3.79
N ARG A 140 -17.68 -18.15 -3.18
CA ARG A 140 -16.36 -18.40 -3.79
C ARG A 140 -15.62 -17.19 -4.33
N ARG A 141 -16.10 -15.97 -4.07
CA ARG A 141 -15.41 -14.74 -4.45
C ARG A 141 -14.23 -14.45 -3.51
N PRO A 142 -13.17 -13.78 -3.99
CA PRO A 142 -12.02 -13.41 -3.16
C PRO A 142 -12.42 -12.53 -1.98
N LEU A 143 -11.92 -12.89 -0.80
CA LEU A 143 -12.02 -12.10 0.41
C LEU A 143 -10.79 -11.22 0.54
N ARG A 144 -11.05 -9.93 0.71
CA ARG A 144 -10.02 -8.91 0.92
C ARG A 144 -9.65 -8.86 2.40
N TYR A 145 -8.38 -8.59 2.67
CA TYR A 145 -7.88 -8.41 4.03
C TYR A 145 -8.21 -6.99 4.50
N GLU A 146 -9.25 -6.85 5.32
CA GLU A 146 -9.58 -5.62 6.04
C GLU A 146 -9.39 -5.91 7.53
N SER A 147 -8.16 -5.72 8.03
CA SER A 147 -7.76 -5.87 9.45
C SER A 147 -7.85 -7.29 10.07
N THR A 148 -7.21 -7.47 11.24
CA THR A 148 -7.06 -8.72 12.01
C THR A 148 -8.32 -9.08 12.80
N ASN A 149 -9.45 -9.29 12.12
CA ASN A 149 -10.69 -9.73 12.79
C ASN A 149 -10.81 -11.26 12.77
N GLU A 150 -11.34 -11.86 13.85
CA GLU A 150 -11.59 -13.31 13.96
C GLU A 150 -12.64 -13.82 12.96
N CYS A 151 -13.46 -12.90 12.45
CA CYS A 151 -14.47 -13.14 11.43
C CYS A 151 -14.25 -12.22 10.22
N VAL A 152 -14.42 -12.77 9.02
CA VAL A 152 -14.44 -12.01 7.76
C VAL A 152 -15.86 -11.98 7.21
N THR A 153 -16.33 -10.78 6.89
CA THR A 153 -17.59 -10.58 6.18
C THR A 153 -17.32 -10.54 4.67
N CYS A 154 -18.00 -11.39 3.92
CA CYS A 154 -17.92 -11.36 2.47
C CYS A 154 -18.59 -10.10 1.92
N GLN A 155 -17.84 -9.25 1.23
CA GLN A 155 -18.39 -8.04 0.61
C GLN A 155 -19.44 -8.33 -0.48
N SER A 156 -19.41 -9.53 -1.08
CA SER A 156 -20.33 -9.90 -2.16
C SER A 156 -21.63 -10.57 -1.71
N CYS A 157 -21.58 -11.47 -0.72
CA CYS A 157 -22.77 -12.20 -0.26
C CYS A 157 -23.12 -11.93 1.21
N ARG A 158 -22.39 -11.00 1.85
CA ARG A 158 -22.56 -10.58 3.26
C ARG A 158 -22.48 -11.69 4.30
N SER A 159 -22.06 -12.91 3.90
CA SER A 159 -21.82 -14.01 4.84
C SER A 159 -20.66 -13.67 5.77
N VAL A 160 -20.88 -13.85 7.07
CA VAL A 160 -19.84 -13.77 8.10
C VAL A 160 -19.25 -15.16 8.28
N THR A 161 -17.93 -15.30 8.25
CA THR A 161 -17.26 -16.60 8.42
C THR A 161 -15.99 -16.44 9.23
N ASN A 162 -15.68 -17.43 10.06
CA ASN A 162 -14.42 -17.48 10.79
C ASN A 162 -13.20 -17.40 9.83
N SER A 163 -12.29 -16.50 10.15
CA SER A 163 -11.08 -16.21 9.39
C SER A 163 -10.19 -17.45 9.17
N ASN A 164 -10.04 -18.31 10.17
CA ASN A 164 -9.23 -19.53 10.08
C ASN A 164 -9.89 -20.60 9.20
N GLU A 165 -11.21 -20.68 9.24
CA GLU A 165 -11.98 -21.59 8.40
C GLU A 165 -11.87 -21.21 6.92
N VAL A 166 -11.97 -19.91 6.61
CA VAL A 166 -11.74 -19.36 5.26
C VAL A 166 -10.35 -19.75 4.74
N LEU A 167 -9.30 -19.56 5.54
CA LEU A 167 -7.93 -19.89 5.16
C LEU A 167 -7.74 -21.40 4.94
N ARG A 168 -8.27 -22.23 5.84
CA ARG A 168 -8.19 -23.69 5.77
C ARG A 168 -8.92 -24.23 4.53
N ASN A 169 -10.13 -23.75 4.27
CA ASN A 169 -10.92 -24.15 3.11
C ASN A 169 -10.29 -23.67 1.81
N THR A 170 -9.79 -22.43 1.77
CA THR A 170 -9.05 -21.91 0.61
C THR A 170 -7.81 -22.74 0.32
N ARG A 171 -7.02 -23.12 1.33
CA ARG A 171 -5.84 -23.98 1.15
C ARG A 171 -6.22 -25.37 0.62
N LYS A 172 -7.31 -25.95 1.13
CA LYS A 172 -7.82 -27.26 0.67
C LYS A 172 -8.26 -27.19 -0.79
N GLU A 173 -9.00 -26.17 -1.17
CA GLU A 173 -9.47 -26.00 -2.56
C GLU A 173 -8.32 -25.69 -3.52
N LEU A 174 -7.40 -24.80 -3.17
CA LEU A 174 -6.23 -24.49 -4.00
C LEU A 174 -5.33 -25.72 -4.20
N SER A 175 -5.19 -26.59 -3.20
CA SER A 175 -4.39 -27.81 -3.31
C SER A 175 -4.92 -28.81 -4.35
N LYS A 176 -6.22 -28.73 -4.68
CA LYS A 176 -6.86 -29.55 -5.71
C LYS A 176 -6.67 -28.98 -7.12
N LEU A 177 -6.24 -27.72 -7.25
CA LEU A 177 -6.10 -27.06 -8.55
C LEU A 177 -4.79 -27.47 -9.23
N THR A 178 -4.92 -28.14 -10.36
CA THR A 178 -3.84 -28.36 -11.33
C THR A 178 -4.29 -27.91 -12.71
N TYR A 179 -3.39 -27.30 -13.47
CA TYR A 179 -3.68 -26.88 -14.84
C TYR A 179 -2.69 -27.51 -15.81
N VAL A 180 -3.15 -28.01 -16.95
CA VAL A 180 -2.28 -28.56 -17.99
C VAL A 180 -2.23 -27.58 -19.16
N GLY A 181 -1.04 -27.11 -19.51
CA GLY A 181 -0.85 -26.22 -20.65
C GLY A 181 0.46 -25.44 -20.61
N SER A 182 0.56 -24.42 -21.44
CA SER A 182 1.72 -23.52 -21.45
C SER A 182 1.79 -22.65 -20.19
N SER A 183 2.97 -22.11 -19.89
CA SER A 183 3.12 -21.13 -18.79
C SER A 183 2.24 -19.89 -18.95
N LYS A 184 1.88 -19.51 -20.19
CA LYS A 184 0.97 -18.39 -20.47
C LYS A 184 -0.46 -18.74 -20.09
N GLN A 185 -0.93 -19.90 -20.53
CA GLN A 185 -2.26 -20.39 -20.19
C GLN A 185 -2.42 -20.68 -18.69
N ALA A 186 -1.38 -21.23 -18.05
CA ALA A 186 -1.37 -21.43 -16.60
C ALA A 186 -1.43 -20.10 -15.84
N SER A 187 -0.70 -19.08 -16.30
CA SER A 187 -0.75 -17.72 -15.74
C SER A 187 -2.15 -17.12 -15.84
N GLU A 188 -2.78 -17.23 -17.00
CA GLU A 188 -4.15 -16.76 -17.24
C GLU A 188 -5.15 -17.52 -16.36
N PHE A 189 -5.01 -18.84 -16.26
CA PHE A 189 -5.85 -19.68 -15.41
C PHE A 189 -5.72 -19.34 -13.92
N ILE A 190 -4.49 -19.09 -13.42
CA ILE A 190 -4.27 -18.64 -12.04
C ILE A 190 -4.97 -17.30 -11.81
N ARG A 191 -4.81 -16.35 -12.73
CA ARG A 191 -5.44 -15.03 -12.62
C ARG A 191 -6.96 -15.14 -12.61
N GLU A 192 -7.53 -15.96 -13.49
CA GLU A 192 -8.98 -16.18 -13.58
C GLU A 192 -9.55 -16.86 -12.32
N LYS A 193 -8.89 -17.92 -11.82
CA LYS A 193 -9.42 -18.72 -10.71
C LYS A 193 -9.10 -18.18 -9.33
N THR A 194 -8.03 -17.39 -9.19
CA THR A 194 -7.54 -16.94 -7.88
C THR A 194 -7.44 -15.43 -7.73
N GLY A 195 -7.56 -14.68 -8.84
CA GLY A 195 -7.34 -13.23 -8.86
C GLY A 195 -5.88 -12.80 -8.71
N ILE A 196 -4.95 -13.76 -8.58
CA ILE A 196 -3.53 -13.49 -8.35
C ILE A 196 -2.81 -13.41 -9.69
N ASP A 197 -2.25 -12.25 -10.01
CA ASP A 197 -1.52 -12.08 -11.26
C ASP A 197 -0.08 -12.62 -11.17
N ILE A 198 0.19 -13.77 -11.78
CA ILE A 198 1.54 -14.37 -11.83
C ILE A 198 2.01 -14.38 -13.27
N LYS A 199 3.09 -13.67 -13.58
CA LYS A 199 3.61 -13.60 -14.94
C LYS A 199 4.07 -14.97 -15.45
N PRO A 200 3.88 -15.30 -16.74
CA PRO A 200 4.36 -16.55 -17.34
C PRO A 200 5.89 -16.73 -17.21
N THR A 201 6.65 -15.63 -17.22
CA THR A 201 8.10 -15.62 -16.99
C THR A 201 8.47 -16.03 -15.57
N THR A 202 7.69 -15.60 -14.57
CA THR A 202 7.85 -16.02 -13.18
C THR A 202 7.57 -17.51 -13.02
N LEU A 203 6.52 -18.03 -13.67
CA LEU A 203 6.21 -19.46 -13.66
C LEU A 203 7.34 -20.29 -14.27
N ARG A 204 7.86 -19.86 -15.42
CA ARG A 204 9.02 -20.49 -16.06
C ARG A 204 10.25 -20.46 -15.16
N LYS A 205 10.54 -19.33 -14.51
CA LYS A 205 11.67 -19.21 -13.56
C LYS A 205 11.48 -20.11 -12.34
N LEU A 206 10.28 -20.17 -11.77
CA LEU A 206 9.99 -21.05 -10.63
C LEU A 206 10.18 -22.52 -10.99
N SER A 207 9.73 -22.92 -12.18
CA SER A 207 9.93 -24.27 -12.70
C SER A 207 11.41 -24.55 -12.99
N SER A 208 12.13 -23.65 -13.69
CA SER A 208 13.52 -23.86 -14.08
C SER A 208 14.49 -23.85 -12.90
N THR A 209 14.12 -23.18 -11.81
CA THR A 209 14.89 -23.16 -10.55
C THR A 209 14.54 -24.32 -9.61
N GLY A 210 13.68 -25.26 -10.03
CA GLY A 210 13.25 -26.39 -9.19
C GLY A 210 12.37 -25.98 -8.01
N ARG A 211 11.93 -24.72 -7.95
CA ARG A 211 11.09 -24.19 -6.87
C ARG A 211 9.63 -24.59 -7.00
N ILE A 212 9.20 -25.22 -8.08
CA ILE A 212 7.89 -25.88 -8.17
C ILE A 212 8.08 -27.18 -8.95
N HIS A 213 7.43 -28.25 -8.50
CA HIS A 213 7.52 -29.54 -9.19
C HIS A 213 6.46 -29.61 -10.28
N ILE A 214 6.88 -29.41 -11.53
CA ILE A 214 6.02 -29.62 -12.70
C ILE A 214 6.20 -31.04 -13.24
N SER A 215 5.13 -31.62 -13.77
CA SER A 215 5.22 -32.89 -14.51
C SER A 215 4.82 -32.70 -15.96
N LYS A 216 5.45 -33.47 -16.86
CA LYS A 216 5.05 -33.51 -18.28
C LYS A 216 3.80 -34.38 -18.42
N SER A 217 2.84 -33.91 -19.19
CA SER A 217 1.63 -34.61 -19.60
C SER A 217 1.58 -34.65 -21.13
N VAL A 218 0.79 -35.56 -21.70
CA VAL A 218 0.59 -35.72 -23.15
C VAL A 218 0.19 -34.40 -23.82
N ASN A 219 -0.55 -33.56 -23.11
CA ASN A 219 -1.11 -32.29 -23.61
C ASN A 219 -0.40 -31.04 -23.08
N GLY A 220 0.81 -31.18 -22.50
CA GLY A 220 1.60 -30.04 -22.03
C GLY A 220 2.13 -30.20 -20.60
N ILE A 221 2.47 -29.08 -19.96
CA ILE A 221 3.04 -29.07 -18.61
C ILE A 221 1.89 -29.04 -17.60
N LYS A 222 1.89 -29.96 -16.63
CA LYS A 222 0.99 -29.95 -15.48
C LYS A 222 1.56 -29.02 -14.41
N TRP A 223 0.88 -27.90 -14.21
CA TRP A 223 1.22 -26.87 -13.23
C TRP A 223 0.46 -27.10 -11.92
N PRO A 224 1.16 -27.27 -10.79
CA PRO A 224 0.54 -27.37 -9.47
C PRO A 224 0.13 -25.98 -8.95
N ILE A 225 -1.03 -25.49 -9.39
CA ILE A 225 -1.51 -24.12 -9.09
C ILE A 225 -1.54 -23.85 -7.59
N GLY A 226 -1.97 -24.83 -6.79
CA GLY A 226 -1.95 -24.74 -5.33
C GLY A 226 -0.55 -24.51 -4.73
N GLU A 227 0.49 -25.12 -5.29
CA GLU A 227 1.88 -24.92 -4.85
C GLU A 227 2.40 -23.54 -5.29
N ILE A 228 2.11 -23.16 -6.53
CA ILE A 228 2.53 -21.89 -7.14
C ILE A 228 1.97 -20.69 -6.35
N VAL A 229 0.69 -20.73 -5.99
CA VAL A 229 0.02 -19.65 -5.25
C VAL A 229 0.50 -19.57 -3.80
N LYS A 230 0.74 -20.71 -3.15
CA LYS A 230 1.31 -20.76 -1.79
C LYS A 230 2.66 -20.03 -1.70
N LYS A 231 3.52 -20.15 -2.72
CA LYS A 231 4.85 -19.48 -2.73
C LYS A 231 4.82 -17.98 -3.02
N LYS A 232 3.65 -17.38 -3.27
CA LYS A 232 3.49 -15.93 -3.52
C LYS A 232 2.70 -15.21 -2.43
N LEU A 233 1.81 -15.91 -1.73
CA LEU A 233 1.04 -15.35 -0.62
C LEU A 233 1.85 -15.28 0.70
N PHE A 234 2.88 -16.10 0.82
CA PHE A 234 3.81 -16.19 1.95
C PHE A 234 5.25 -16.00 1.47
#